data_AF-A0A819JAR3-F1
#
_entry.id   AF-A0A819JAR3-F1
#
_cell.length_a   1.000
_cell.length_b   1.000
_cell.length_c   1.000
_cell.angle_alpha   90.00
_cell.angle_beta   90.00
_cell.angle_gamma   90.00
#
_symmetry.space_group_name_H-M   'P 1'
#
loop_
_entity.id
_entity.type
_entity.pdbx_description
1 polymer ?
#
loop_
_entity_poly.entity_id
_entity_poly.type
_entity_poly.pdbx_seq_one_letter_code
_entity_poly.pdbx_strand_id
1 'polypeptide(L)'
;SFSQPPATQTQQVTIPHELAGAIIGSRGTRISQIRQQSGASIKIDDPLPGTNDRIITIVGTPNQISQAQHLLQTAVRQSGLYL
;
A
#
# COMPACT_ATOMS: atom_id res chain seq x y z
N SER A 1 2.54 -17.30 -30.47
CA SER A 1 3.06 -17.27 -29.10
C SER A 1 2.02 -16.67 -28.19
N PHE A 2 1.49 -17.44 -27.23
CA PHE A 2 0.57 -16.91 -26.23
C PHE A 2 1.40 -16.48 -25.03
N SER A 3 1.63 -15.17 -24.89
CA SER A 3 2.20 -14.61 -23.67
C SER A 3 1.17 -14.83 -22.56
N GLN A 4 1.42 -15.71 -21.60
CA GLN A 4 0.55 -15.79 -20.43
C GLN A 4 0.55 -14.40 -19.77
N PRO A 5 -0.63 -13.88 -19.38
CA PRO A 5 -0.67 -12.65 -18.59
C PRO A 5 0.18 -12.87 -17.32
N PRO A 6 0.92 -11.85 -16.87
CA PRO A 6 1.71 -11.96 -15.65
C PRO A 6 0.82 -12.44 -14.49
N ALA A 7 1.25 -13.49 -13.79
CA ALA A 7 0.51 -13.97 -12.62
C ALA A 7 0.43 -12.85 -11.58
N THR A 8 -0.80 -12.45 -11.25
CA THR A 8 -1.06 -11.49 -10.17
C THR A 8 -1.16 -12.23 -8.84
N GLN A 9 -0.73 -11.55 -7.78
CA GLN A 9 -0.79 -12.01 -6.40
C GLN A 9 -1.51 -10.96 -5.56
N THR A 10 -2.02 -11.40 -4.41
CA THR A 10 -2.65 -10.53 -3.41
C THR A 10 -1.83 -10.61 -2.13
N GLN A 11 -1.43 -9.45 -1.61
CA GLN A 11 -0.76 -9.33 -0.32
C GLN A 11 -1.59 -8.42 0.59
N GLN A 12 -1.74 -8.83 1.86
CA GLN A 12 -2.37 -8.00 2.87
C GLN A 12 -1.37 -7.64 3.96
N VAL A 13 -1.49 -6.41 4.46
CA VAL A 13 -0.66 -5.87 5.54
C VAL A 13 -1.55 -5.07 6.48
N THR A 14 -1.47 -5.35 7.77
CA THR A 14 -2.14 -4.55 8.80
C THR A 14 -1.24 -3.41 9.24
N ILE A 15 -1.78 -2.21 9.38
CA ILE A 15 -1.05 -1.02 9.82
C ILE A 15 -1.81 -0.25 10.92
N PRO A 16 -1.11 0.38 11.87
CA PRO A 16 -1.71 1.32 12.80
C PRO A 16 -2.31 2.54 12.12
N HIS A 17 -3.32 3.17 12.76
CA HIS A 17 -3.95 4.40 12.28
C HIS A 17 -2.96 5.52 11.96
N GLU A 18 -1.97 5.71 12.84
CA GLU A 18 -0.97 6.77 12.73
C GLU A 18 -0.19 6.68 11.41
N LEU A 19 0.06 5.45 10.94
CA LEU A 19 0.76 5.20 9.68
C LEU A 19 -0.13 5.40 8.46
N ALA A 20 -1.44 5.15 8.59
CA ALA A 20 -2.38 5.30 7.49
C ALA A 20 -2.43 6.74 6.98
N GLY A 21 -2.40 7.72 7.88
CA GLY A 21 -2.33 9.15 7.51
C GLY A 21 -1.10 9.48 6.67
N ALA A 22 0.08 8.98 7.08
CA ALA A 22 1.33 9.15 6.36
C ALA A 22 1.32 8.50 4.96
N ILE A 23 0.67 7.34 4.82
CA ILE A 23 0.54 6.62 3.54
C ILE A 23 -0.46 7.31 2.62
N ILE A 24 -1.62 7.72 3.13
CA ILE A 24 -2.70 8.36 2.35
C ILE A 24 -2.24 9.73 1.86
N GLY A 25 -1.63 10.53 2.75
CA GLY A 25 -1.23 11.90 2.47
C GLY A 25 -2.42 12.87 2.32
N SER A 26 -2.13 14.16 2.20
CA SER A 26 -3.17 15.18 2.05
C SER A 26 -4.08 14.89 0.85
N ARG A 27 -5.40 14.81 1.09
CA ARG A 27 -6.41 14.50 0.06
C ARG A 27 -6.15 13.20 -0.73
N GLY A 28 -5.40 12.25 -0.17
CA GLY A 28 -5.08 10.99 -0.85
C GLY A 28 -4.02 11.11 -1.95
N THR A 29 -3.29 12.23 -2.02
CA THR A 29 -2.28 12.50 -3.06
C THR A 29 -1.16 11.46 -3.06
N ARG A 30 -0.66 11.09 -1.87
CA ARG A 30 0.47 10.17 -1.77
C ARG A 30 0.08 8.74 -2.13
N ILE A 31 -1.02 8.20 -1.60
CA ILE A 31 -1.45 6.85 -1.97
C ILE A 31 -1.77 6.74 -3.48
N SER A 32 -2.26 7.83 -4.09
CA SER A 32 -2.46 7.87 -5.55
C SER A 32 -1.15 7.77 -6.32
N GLN A 33 -0.09 8.47 -5.87
CA GLN A 33 1.25 8.34 -6.44
C GLN A 33 1.82 6.92 -6.25
N ILE A 34 1.64 6.32 -5.08
CA ILE A 34 2.11 4.95 -4.81
C ILE A 34 1.46 3.95 -5.77
N ARG A 35 0.13 4.04 -5.96
CA ARG A 35 -0.59 3.21 -6.94
C ARG A 35 -0.03 3.40 -8.35
N GLN A 36 0.17 4.66 -8.77
CA GLN A 36 0.68 4.99 -10.10
C GLN A 36 2.11 4.45 -10.33
N GLN A 37 3.01 4.68 -9.38
CA GLN A 37 4.43 4.32 -9.51
C GLN A 37 4.66 2.82 -9.40
N SER A 38 3.93 2.13 -8.52
CA SER A 38 4.04 0.68 -8.37
C SER A 38 3.33 -0.09 -9.47
N GLY A 39 2.31 0.51 -10.10
CA GLY A 39 1.39 -0.19 -10.99
C GLY A 39 0.49 -1.22 -10.29
N ALA A 40 0.52 -1.28 -8.96
CA ALA A 40 -0.33 -2.17 -8.17
C ALA A 40 -1.70 -1.54 -7.88
N SER A 41 -2.73 -2.38 -7.79
CA SER A 41 -3.99 -1.99 -7.17
C SER A 41 -3.83 -2.03 -5.66
N ILE A 42 -4.16 -0.93 -4.97
CA ILE A 42 -4.00 -0.82 -3.51
C ILE A 42 -5.31 -0.34 -2.90
N LYS A 43 -5.90 -1.14 -2.02
CA LYS A 43 -7.07 -0.78 -1.20
C LYS A 43 -6.63 -0.59 0.25
N ILE A 44 -7.15 0.44 0.90
CA ILE A 44 -6.98 0.66 2.34
C ILE A 44 -8.39 0.62 2.93
N ASP A 45 -8.64 -0.35 3.81
CA ASP A 45 -9.93 -0.53 4.44
C ASP A 45 -10.14 0.43 5.62
N ASP A 46 -11.39 0.50 6.07
CA ASP A 46 -11.73 1.12 7.34
C ASP A 46 -11.07 0.41 8.52
N PRO A 47 -10.96 1.07 9.68
CA PRO A 47 -10.37 0.45 10.87
C PRO A 47 -11.10 -0.83 11.25
N LEU A 48 -10.35 -1.82 11.73
CA LEU A 48 -10.91 -3.07 12.20
C LEU A 48 -11.75 -2.85 13.47
N PRO A 49 -12.83 -3.63 13.69
CA PRO A 49 -13.66 -3.49 14.88
C PRO A 49 -12.84 -3.62 16.17
N GLY A 50 -12.95 -2.62 17.05
CA GLY A 50 -12.24 -2.60 18.34
C GLY A 50 -10.77 -2.22 18.27
N THR A 51 -10.23 -1.89 17.09
CA THR A 51 -8.88 -1.35 16.94
C THR A 51 -8.88 -0.08 16.09
N ASN A 52 -7.73 0.58 16.05
CA ASN A 52 -7.46 1.67 15.12
C ASN A 52 -6.66 1.18 13.89
N ASP A 53 -6.43 -0.12 13.78
CA ASP A 53 -5.63 -0.70 12.71
C ASP A 53 -6.42 -0.84 11.43
N ARG A 54 -5.75 -0.68 10.30
CA ARG A 54 -6.34 -0.79 8.96
C ARG A 54 -5.65 -1.89 8.18
N ILE A 55 -6.37 -2.51 7.25
CA ILE A 55 -5.81 -3.47 6.30
C ILE A 55 -5.50 -2.74 4.99
N ILE A 56 -4.26 -2.89 4.52
CA ILE A 56 -3.86 -2.57 3.16
C ILE A 56 -3.87 -3.86 2.36
N THR A 57 -4.64 -3.89 1.28
CA THR A 57 -4.64 -4.98 0.30
C THR A 57 -3.95 -4.50 -0.97
N ILE A 58 -2.90 -5.21 -1.40
CA ILE A 58 -2.08 -4.93 -2.58
C ILE A 58 -2.28 -6.07 -3.58
N VAL A 59 -2.64 -5.74 -4.82
CA VAL A 59 -2.82 -6.71 -5.90
C VAL A 59 -1.99 -6.30 -7.11
N GLY A 60 -1.17 -7.22 -7.61
CA GLY A 60 -0.32 -6.98 -8.78
C GLY A 60 0.65 -8.13 -9.05
N THR A 61 1.56 -7.95 -10.01
CA THR A 61 2.68 -8.87 -10.21
C THR A 61 3.66 -8.80 -9.02
N PRO A 62 4.54 -9.79 -8.84
CA PRO A 62 5.55 -9.74 -7.76
C PRO A 62 6.37 -8.45 -7.75
N ASN A 63 6.75 -7.93 -8.93
CA ASN A 63 7.46 -6.66 -9.03
C ASN A 63 6.60 -5.47 -8.61
N GLN A 64 5.33 -5.43 -9.02
CA GLN A 64 4.40 -4.35 -8.63
C GLN A 64 4.16 -4.36 -7.12
N ILE A 65 4.00 -5.54 -6.51
CA ILE A 65 3.83 -5.69 -5.05
C ILE A 65 5.09 -5.24 -4.31
N SER A 66 6.27 -5.68 -4.74
CA SER A 66 7.54 -5.29 -4.12
C SER A 66 7.76 -3.77 -4.17
N GLN A 67 7.48 -3.15 -5.33
CA GLN A 67 7.55 -1.69 -5.48
C GLN A 67 6.54 -0.97 -4.58
N ALA A 68 5.28 -1.45 -4.52
CA ALA A 68 4.28 -0.89 -3.63
C ALA A 68 4.71 -0.95 -2.16
N GLN A 69 5.22 -2.10 -1.70
CA GLN A 69 5.72 -2.27 -0.33
C GLN A 69 6.87 -1.32 0.00
N HIS A 70 7.83 -1.15 -0.92
CA HIS A 70 8.94 -0.23 -0.73
C HIS A 70 8.47 1.23 -0.60
N LEU A 71 7.54 1.65 -1.46
CA LEU A 71 6.99 3.01 -1.43
C LEU A 71 6.14 3.26 -0.17
N LEU A 72 5.36 2.27 0.28
CA LEU A 72 4.60 2.34 1.53
C LEU A 72 5.53 2.49 2.75
N GLN A 73 6.61 1.70 2.82
CA GLN A 73 7.61 1.84 3.89
C GLN A 73 8.31 3.21 3.84
N THR A 74 8.64 3.69 2.65
CA THR A 74 9.27 4.99 2.48
C THR A 74 8.34 6.12 2.94
N ALA A 75 7.04 6.04 2.63
CA ALA A 75 6.04 7.00 3.08
C ALA A 75 5.96 7.11 4.61
N VAL A 76 6.02 5.96 5.30
CA VAL A 76 6.03 5.88 6.77
C VAL A 76 7.33 6.42 7.37
N ARG A 77 8.48 6.08 6.81
CA ARG A 77 9.78 6.60 7.29
C ARG A 77 9.86 8.12 7.16
N GLN A 78 9.38 8.67 6.06
CA GLN A 78 9.38 10.11 5.80
C GLN A 78 8.45 10.91 6.73
N SER A 79 7.46 10.28 7.36
CA SER A 79 6.61 10.97 8.33
C SER A 79 7.23 11.05 9.73
N GLY A 80 8.43 10.48 9.94
CA GLY A 80 9.11 10.48 11.24
C GLY A 80 8.42 9.63 12.32
N LEU A 81 7.43 8.81 11.94
CA LEU A 81 6.65 7.97 12.87
C LEU A 81 7.37 6.68 13.26
N TYR A 82 8.50 6.38 12.63
CA TYR A 82 9.43 5.33 13.03
C TYR A 82 10.85 5.88 12.83
N LEU A 83 11.43 6.35 13.93
CA LEU A 83 12.86 6.65 14.08
C LEU A 83 13.53 5.49 14.81
#